data_AF-A0A1U7M887-F1
#
_entry.id   AF-A0A1U7M887-F1
#
_cell.length_a   1.000
_cell.length_b   1.000
_cell.length_c   1.000
_cell.angle_alpha   90.00
_cell.angle_beta   90.00
_cell.angle_gamma   90.00
#
_symmetry.space_group_name_H-M   'P 1'
#
loop_
_entity.id
_entity.type
_entity.pdbx_description
1 polymer ?
#
loop_
_entity_poly.entity_id
_entity_poly.type
_entity_poly.pdbx_seq_one_letter_code
_entity_poly.pdbx_strand_id
1 'polypeptide(L)'
;MKFGQKLKILREEQGLTQDDLAKMVGMSSKTISRYESGESNPRYPRIYDDLAKALKIDKLELLSDEDAFVLSIKEKFGSYDSNYASDLVNGMVGLMAGGDITDADKRVILETLQEAFIISKKENKKFIPKKFRVVDDENKE
;
A
#
# COMPACT_ATOMS: atom_id res chain seq x y z
N MET A 1 -3.76 -5.15 5.34
CA MET A 1 -3.23 -6.52 5.40
C MET A 1 -1.71 -6.49 5.41
N LYS A 2 -1.06 -7.22 6.32
CA LYS A 2 0.41 -7.27 6.41
C LYS A 2 0.98 -8.22 5.36
N PHE A 3 2.24 -7.99 4.95
CA PHE A 3 2.97 -8.82 3.98
C PHE A 3 2.78 -10.33 4.21
N GLY A 4 3.03 -10.83 5.42
CA GLY A 4 2.96 -12.26 5.73
C GLY A 4 1.59 -12.89 5.47
N GLN A 5 0.52 -12.17 5.80
CA GLN A 5 -0.85 -12.61 5.53
C GLN A 5 -1.14 -12.66 4.03
N LYS A 6 -0.69 -11.64 3.27
CA LYS A 6 -0.81 -11.63 1.81
C LYS A 6 -0.09 -12.82 1.19
N LEU A 7 1.16 -13.04 1.60
CA LEU A 7 1.98 -14.14 1.09
C LEU A 7 1.30 -15.50 1.30
N LYS A 8 0.72 -15.72 2.48
CA LYS A 8 -0.01 -16.96 2.80
C LYS A 8 -1.22 -17.14 1.89
N ILE A 9 -2.05 -16.12 1.73
CA ILE A 9 -3.25 -16.17 0.88
C ILE A 9 -2.86 -16.49 -0.56
N LEU A 10 -1.91 -15.76 -1.12
CA LEU A 10 -1.46 -15.93 -2.51
C LEU A 10 -0.87 -17.33 -2.77
N ARG A 11 -0.14 -17.87 -1.78
CA ARG A 11 0.37 -19.25 -1.85
C ARG A 11 -0.79 -20.26 -1.88
N GLU A 12 -1.77 -20.08 -1.00
CA GLU A 12 -2.92 -20.99 -0.87
C GLU A 12 -3.85 -20.94 -2.08
N GLU A 13 -4.04 -19.76 -2.69
CA GLU A 13 -4.79 -19.59 -3.95
C GLU A 13 -4.16 -20.36 -5.12
N GLN A 14 -2.84 -20.57 -5.08
CA GLN A 14 -2.13 -21.38 -6.06
C GLN A 14 -2.03 -22.87 -5.68
N GLY A 15 -2.63 -23.27 -4.55
CA GLY A 15 -2.60 -24.65 -4.06
C GLY A 15 -1.21 -25.13 -3.65
N LEU A 16 -0.27 -24.21 -3.39
CA LEU A 16 1.12 -24.54 -3.02
C LEU A 16 1.23 -24.80 -1.52
N THR A 17 2.06 -25.75 -1.10
CA THR A 17 2.47 -25.85 0.31
C THR A 17 3.61 -24.87 0.64
N GLN A 18 3.88 -24.63 1.92
CA GLN A 18 5.04 -23.82 2.34
C GLN A 18 6.36 -24.41 1.82
N ASP A 19 6.46 -25.74 1.78
CA ASP A 19 7.61 -26.46 1.23
C ASP A 19 7.77 -26.25 -0.29
N ASP A 20 6.66 -26.21 -1.03
CA ASP A 20 6.69 -26.00 -2.48
C ASP A 20 7.18 -24.60 -2.82
N LEU A 21 6.60 -23.58 -2.16
CA LEU A 21 7.04 -22.20 -2.33
C LEU A 21 8.52 -22.03 -1.92
N ALA A 22 8.92 -22.67 -0.82
CA ALA A 22 10.31 -22.65 -0.37
C ALA A 22 11.27 -23.23 -1.41
N LYS A 23 10.92 -24.37 -2.03
CA LYS A 23 11.72 -24.98 -3.12
C LYS A 23 11.81 -24.08 -4.34
N MET A 24 10.71 -23.42 -4.72
CA MET A 24 10.68 -22.52 -5.89
C MET A 24 11.59 -21.31 -5.72
N VAL A 25 11.68 -20.77 -4.50
CA VAL A 25 12.49 -19.58 -4.18
C VAL A 25 13.90 -19.94 -3.70
N GLY A 26 14.19 -21.23 -3.47
CA GLY A 26 15.48 -21.69 -2.96
C GLY A 26 15.70 -21.35 -1.48
N MET A 27 14.64 -21.35 -0.67
CA MET A 27 14.67 -21.06 0.76
C MET A 27 14.27 -22.29 1.58
N SER A 28 14.42 -22.21 2.91
CA SER A 28 13.88 -23.23 3.81
C SER A 28 12.38 -23.00 4.05
N SER A 29 11.61 -24.07 4.21
CA SER A 29 10.19 -24.00 4.59
C SER A 29 9.95 -23.20 5.88
N LYS A 30 10.88 -23.34 6.84
CA LYS A 30 10.88 -22.54 8.08
C LYS A 30 10.98 -21.03 7.81
N THR A 31 11.71 -20.62 6.78
CA THR A 31 11.81 -19.21 6.38
C THR A 31 10.47 -18.70 5.84
N ILE A 32 9.82 -19.47 4.95
CA ILE A 32 8.49 -19.14 4.43
C ILE A 32 7.46 -19.08 5.57
N SER A 33 7.47 -20.06 6.48
CA SER A 33 6.61 -20.08 7.65
C SER A 33 6.75 -18.83 8.53
N ARG A 34 7.99 -18.40 8.78
CA ARG A 34 8.30 -17.16 9.52
C ARG A 34 7.83 -15.88 8.81
N TYR A 35 7.87 -15.88 7.49
CA TYR A 35 7.33 -14.78 6.69
C TYR A 35 5.81 -14.75 6.78
N GLU A 36 5.14 -15.88 6.59
CA GLU A 36 3.68 -15.98 6.65
C GLU A 36 3.11 -15.68 8.04
N SER A 37 3.81 -16.08 9.11
CA SER A 37 3.42 -15.78 10.49
C SER A 37 3.70 -14.33 10.91
N GLY A 38 4.48 -13.59 10.13
CA GLY A 38 4.93 -12.25 10.48
C GLY A 38 6.02 -12.20 11.56
N GLU A 39 6.62 -13.34 11.94
CA GLU A 39 7.79 -13.39 12.84
C GLU A 39 9.00 -12.68 12.22
N SER A 40 9.09 -12.66 10.89
CA SER A 40 10.12 -11.90 10.17
C SER A 40 9.61 -11.43 8.82
N ASN A 41 10.24 -10.39 8.27
CA ASN A 41 10.05 -9.97 6.87
C ASN A 41 11.35 -10.18 6.08
N PRO A 42 11.28 -10.32 4.75
CA PRO A 42 12.46 -10.38 3.91
C PRO A 42 13.32 -9.12 4.08
N ARG A 43 14.61 -9.31 4.35
CA ARG A 43 15.55 -8.19 4.55
C ARG A 43 16.01 -7.55 3.24
N TYR A 44 16.05 -8.34 2.17
CA TYR A 44 16.61 -7.93 0.89
C TYR A 44 15.50 -7.78 -0.15
N PRO A 45 15.47 -6.67 -0.92
CA PRO A 45 14.46 -6.44 -1.96
C PRO A 45 14.34 -7.58 -2.98
N ARG A 46 15.46 -8.25 -3.29
CA ARG A 46 15.51 -9.38 -4.21
C ARG A 46 14.58 -10.53 -3.80
N ILE A 47 14.42 -10.77 -2.50
CA ILE A 47 13.57 -11.87 -2.02
C ILE A 47 12.11 -11.62 -2.38
N TYR A 48 11.66 -10.37 -2.34
CA TYR A 48 10.33 -10.00 -2.81
C TYR A 48 10.17 -10.26 -4.32
N ASP A 49 11.21 -10.00 -5.11
CA ASP A 49 11.21 -10.28 -6.55
C ASP A 49 11.14 -11.78 -6.83
N ASP A 50 11.89 -12.59 -6.07
CA ASP A 50 11.93 -14.03 -6.23
C ASP A 50 10.59 -14.68 -5.79
N LEU A 51 9.97 -14.18 -4.71
CA LEU A 51 8.61 -14.58 -4.28
C LEU A 51 7.55 -14.20 -5.32
N ALA A 52 7.59 -12.97 -5.83
CA ALA A 52 6.65 -12.50 -6.85
C ALA A 52 6.77 -13.33 -8.14
N LYS A 53 7.99 -13.66 -8.58
CA LYS A 53 8.23 -14.53 -9.72
C LYS A 53 7.73 -15.96 -9.49
N ALA A 54 7.97 -16.54 -8.32
CA ALA A 54 7.50 -17.87 -7.99
C ALA A 54 5.96 -17.94 -8.01
N LEU A 55 5.31 -16.90 -7.50
CA LEU A 55 3.85 -16.77 -7.49
C LEU A 55 3.29 -16.16 -8.80
N LYS A 56 4.12 -15.76 -9.76
CA LYS A 56 3.68 -15.13 -11.02
C LYS A 56 2.75 -13.94 -10.83
N ILE A 57 2.99 -13.14 -9.80
CA ILE A 57 2.24 -11.93 -9.47
C ILE A 57 3.11 -10.70 -9.59
N ASP A 58 2.48 -9.52 -9.55
CA ASP A 58 3.22 -8.28 -9.38
C ASP A 58 3.76 -8.17 -7.94
N LYS A 59 4.98 -7.62 -7.81
CA LYS A 59 5.64 -7.42 -6.52
C LYS A 59 4.82 -6.56 -5.56
N LEU A 60 4.08 -5.57 -6.09
CA LEU A 60 3.24 -4.66 -5.31
C LEU A 60 2.14 -5.40 -4.55
N GLU A 61 1.68 -6.54 -5.07
CA GLU A 61 0.65 -7.35 -4.40
C GLU A 61 1.15 -7.99 -3.11
N LEU A 62 2.47 -8.23 -2.98
CA LEU A 62 3.07 -8.74 -1.76
C LEU A 62 3.22 -7.65 -0.70
N LEU A 63 3.32 -6.38 -1.09
CA LEU A 63 3.58 -5.29 -0.17
C LEU A 63 2.43 -5.09 0.83
N SER A 64 2.75 -4.56 2.01
CA SER A 64 1.71 -4.11 2.92
C SER A 64 0.86 -3.02 2.25
N ASP A 65 -0.38 -2.84 2.68
CA ASP A 65 -1.24 -1.80 2.10
C ASP A 65 -0.63 -0.39 2.28
N GLU A 66 0.11 -0.18 3.37
CA GLU A 66 0.87 1.04 3.64
C GLU A 66 2.03 1.23 2.65
N ASP A 67 2.84 0.20 2.44
CA ASP A 67 3.98 0.24 1.50
C ASP A 67 3.51 0.40 0.04
N ALA A 68 2.44 -0.31 -0.33
CA ALA A 68 1.82 -0.20 -1.65
C ALA A 68 1.28 1.22 -1.89
N PHE A 69 0.66 1.82 -0.88
CA PHE A 69 0.17 3.20 -0.95
C PHE A 69 1.33 4.20 -1.10
N VAL A 70 2.40 4.06 -0.30
CA VAL A 70 3.60 4.91 -0.41
C VAL A 70 4.29 4.77 -1.77
N LEU A 71 4.38 3.56 -2.34
CA LEU A 71 4.90 3.39 -3.71
C LEU A 71 3.99 4.04 -4.75
N SER A 72 2.67 3.89 -4.63
CA SER A 72 1.73 4.51 -5.56
C SER A 72 1.81 6.04 -5.55
N ILE A 73 2.11 6.63 -4.38
CA ILE A 73 2.36 8.06 -4.21
C ILE A 73 3.67 8.44 -4.89
N LYS A 74 4.75 7.66 -4.70
CA LYS A 74 6.05 7.87 -5.36
C LYS A 74 5.94 7.85 -6.89
N GLU A 75 5.17 6.92 -7.44
CA GLU A 75 4.96 6.80 -8.88
C GLU A 75 4.09 7.94 -9.45
N LYS A 76 3.02 8.34 -8.75
CA LYS A 76 2.10 9.37 -9.22
C LYS A 76 2.63 10.80 -9.09
N PHE A 77 3.43 11.09 -8.06
CA PHE A 77 3.84 12.46 -7.71
C PHE A 77 5.36 12.70 -7.84
N GLY A 78 6.16 11.69 -8.19
CA GLY A 78 7.61 11.82 -8.40
C GLY A 78 8.41 12.00 -7.09
N SER A 79 9.75 12.05 -7.21
CA SER A 79 10.68 11.92 -6.08
C SER A 79 10.74 13.10 -5.10
N TYR A 80 10.32 14.30 -5.51
CA TYR A 80 10.37 15.50 -4.66
C TYR A 80 9.13 15.61 -3.77
N ASP A 81 7.94 15.35 -4.33
CA ASP A 81 6.67 15.36 -3.59
C ASP A 81 6.46 14.09 -2.77
N SER A 82 7.14 12.99 -3.13
CA SER A 82 6.95 11.71 -2.47
C SER A 82 7.39 11.69 -1.01
N ASN A 83 8.42 12.44 -0.63
CA ASN A 83 8.88 12.45 0.77
C ASN A 83 7.88 13.19 1.65
N TYR A 84 7.40 14.35 1.20
CA TYR A 84 6.35 15.10 1.90
C TYR A 84 5.05 14.30 2.02
N ALA A 85 4.63 13.67 0.91
CA ALA A 85 3.45 12.82 0.92
C ALA A 85 3.64 11.57 1.80
N SER A 86 4.82 10.93 1.78
CA SER A 86 5.12 9.80 2.66
C SER A 86 5.13 10.22 4.13
N ASP A 87 5.72 11.37 4.46
CA ASP A 87 5.79 11.88 5.83
C ASP A 87 4.41 12.26 6.37
N LEU A 88 3.57 12.90 5.55
CA LEU A 88 2.18 13.20 5.89
C LEU A 88 1.40 11.92 6.20
N VAL A 89 1.55 10.91 5.36
CA VAL A 89 0.87 9.61 5.51
C VAL A 89 1.37 8.88 6.74
N ASN A 90 2.68 8.81 6.95
CA ASN A 90 3.27 8.18 8.13
C ASN A 90 2.85 8.89 9.42
N GLY A 91 2.82 10.23 9.42
CA GLY A 91 2.33 11.02 10.55
C GLY A 91 0.86 10.73 10.86
N MET A 92 0.03 10.61 9.84
CA MET A 92 -1.39 10.27 9.97
C MET A 92 -1.60 8.84 10.46
N VAL A 93 -0.84 7.86 9.94
CA VAL A 93 -0.87 6.47 10.42
C VAL A 93 -0.44 6.39 11.89
N GLY A 94 0.65 7.08 12.25
CA GLY A 94 1.13 7.16 13.63
C GLY A 94 0.09 7.76 14.59
N LEU A 95 -0.59 8.82 14.15
CA LEU A 95 -1.69 9.45 14.90
C LEU A 95 -2.88 8.49 15.10
N MET A 96 -3.19 7.68 14.09
CA MET A 96 -4.29 6.71 14.11
C MET A 96 -3.98 5.46 14.96
N ALA A 97 -2.71 5.04 14.96
CA ALA A 97 -2.22 3.88 15.69
C ALA A 97 -1.83 4.20 17.15
N GLY A 98 -1.58 5.48 17.49
CA GLY A 98 -1.21 5.97 18.82
C GLY A 98 -2.39 6.04 19.80
N GLY A 99 -2.11 5.78 21.09
CA GLY A 99 -3.09 5.37 22.10
C GLY A 99 -3.83 6.44 22.90
N ASP A 100 -3.71 7.73 22.56
CA ASP A 100 -4.35 8.81 23.35
C ASP A 100 -5.49 9.54 22.62
N ILE A 101 -5.78 9.18 21.37
CA ILE A 101 -6.88 9.76 20.58
C ILE A 101 -8.05 8.78 20.55
N THR A 102 -9.24 9.29 20.88
CA THR A 102 -10.47 8.48 20.83
C THR A 102 -10.90 8.25 19.39
N ASP A 103 -11.64 7.18 19.13
CA ASP A 103 -12.18 6.91 17.79
C ASP A 103 -13.12 8.02 17.27
N ALA A 104 -13.69 8.83 18.17
CA ALA A 104 -14.46 10.02 17.80
C ALA A 104 -13.55 11.13 17.25
N ASP A 105 -12.46 11.42 17.95
CA ASP A 105 -11.48 12.43 17.53
C ASP A 105 -10.79 12.03 16.21
N LYS A 106 -10.49 10.73 16.04
CA LYS A 106 -9.97 10.18 14.77
C LYS A 106 -10.90 10.48 13.59
N ARG A 107 -12.21 10.33 13.77
CA ARG A 107 -13.20 10.62 12.71
C ARG A 107 -13.22 12.10 12.34
N VAL A 108 -13.18 12.99 13.32
CA VAL A 108 -13.17 14.44 13.07
C VAL A 108 -11.96 14.85 12.23
N ILE A 109 -10.79 14.27 12.52
CA ILE A 109 -9.56 14.54 11.76
C ILE A 109 -9.69 14.05 10.31
N LEU A 110 -10.25 12.86 10.09
CA LEU A 110 -10.50 12.34 8.73
C LEU A 110 -11.45 13.24 7.95
N GLU A 111 -12.55 13.64 8.56
CA GLU A 111 -13.57 14.51 7.96
C GLU A 111 -12.95 15.86 7.58
N THR A 112 -12.19 16.48 8.49
CA THR A 112 -11.51 17.76 8.25
C THR A 112 -10.55 17.68 7.06
N LEU A 113 -9.79 16.58 6.93
CA LEU A 113 -8.88 16.38 5.79
C LEU A 113 -9.64 16.16 4.48
N GLN A 114 -10.73 15.39 4.51
CA GLN A 114 -11.59 15.20 3.33
C GLN A 114 -12.22 16.51 2.88
N GLU A 115 -12.70 17.33 3.82
CA GLU A 115 -13.24 18.66 3.53
C GLU A 115 -12.19 19.56 2.89
N ALA A 116 -10.98 19.63 3.45
CA ALA A 116 -9.87 20.41 2.88
C ALA A 116 -9.56 19.99 1.43
N PHE A 117 -9.59 18.70 1.13
CA PHE A 117 -9.43 18.18 -0.22
C PHE A 117 -10.57 18.61 -1.16
N ILE A 118 -11.84 18.50 -0.70
CA ILE A 118 -13.02 18.91 -1.48
C ILE A 118 -12.98 20.41 -1.78
N ILE A 119 -12.60 21.23 -0.80
CA ILE A 119 -12.45 22.68 -0.93
C ILE A 119 -11.35 22.98 -1.97
N SER A 120 -10.18 22.36 -1.85
CA SER A 120 -9.08 22.53 -2.81
C SER A 120 -9.48 22.15 -4.25
N LYS A 121 -10.23 21.06 -4.44
CA LYS A 121 -10.77 20.69 -5.76
C LYS A 121 -11.77 21.71 -6.30
N LYS A 122 -12.67 22.24 -5.47
CA LYS A 122 -13.68 23.24 -5.87
C LYS A 122 -13.03 24.58 -6.24
N GLU A 123 -12.05 25.04 -5.44
CA GLU A 123 -11.30 26.27 -5.66
C GLU A 123 -10.43 26.19 -6.92
N ASN A 124 -9.76 25.06 -7.17
CA ASN A 124 -8.92 24.86 -8.36
C ASN A 124 -9.72 24.81 -9.68
N LYS A 125 -10.99 24.36 -9.69
CA LYS A 125 -11.84 24.41 -10.91
C LYS A 125 -12.02 25.82 -11.48
N LYS A 126 -11.87 26.85 -10.63
CA LYS A 126 -11.96 28.28 -11.02
C LYS A 126 -10.71 28.78 -11.76
N PHE A 127 -9.55 28.17 -11.51
CA PHE A 127 -8.25 28.59 -12.06
C PHE A 127 -7.63 27.61 -13.06
N ILE A 128 -8.14 26.38 -13.19
CA ILE A 128 -7.69 25.42 -14.21
C ILE A 128 -8.15 25.90 -15.60
N PRO A 129 -7.23 26.18 -16.55
CA PRO A 129 -7.57 26.50 -17.93
C PRO A 129 -8.42 25.37 -18.55
N LYS A 130 -9.47 25.70 -19.31
CA LYS A 130 -10.43 24.71 -19.87
C LYS A 130 -9.77 23.48 -20.53
N LYS A 131 -8.59 23.67 -21.14
CA LYS A 131 -7.78 22.62 -21.78
C LYS A 131 -7.19 21.53 -20.86
N PHE A 132 -7.10 21.78 -19.55
CA PHE A 132 -6.54 20.85 -18.55
C PHE A 132 -7.58 20.29 -17.59
N ARG A 133 -8.86 20.56 -17.82
CA ARG A 133 -9.93 19.89 -17.08
C ARG A 133 -9.97 18.46 -17.56
N VAL A 134 -9.47 17.53 -16.74
CA VAL A 134 -9.70 16.09 -16.96
C VAL A 134 -11.22 15.92 -16.99
N VAL A 135 -11.73 15.41 -18.11
CA VAL A 135 -13.14 15.07 -18.25
C VAL A 135 -13.34 13.83 -17.41
N ASP A 136 -13.92 13.97 -16.23
CA ASP A 136 -14.48 12.84 -15.49
C ASP A 136 -15.64 12.31 -16.35
N ASP A 137 -15.35 11.29 -17.16
CA ASP A 137 -16.30 10.57 -18.01
C ASP A 137 -17.09 9.60 -17.12
N GLU A 138 -17.82 10.13 -16.13
CA GLU A 138 -18.79 9.38 -15.31
C GLU A 138 -20.18 9.46 -15.94
N ASN A 139 -20.29 9.04 -17.19
CA ASN A 139 -21.57 8.63 -17.78
C ASN A 139 -21.31 7.66 -18.94
N LYS A 140 -20.95 6.43 -18.59
CA LYS A 140 -21.23 5.26 -19.43
C LYS A 140 -21.92 4.19 -18.60
N GLU A 141 -23.24 4.18 -18.82
CA GLU A 141 -24.25 3.15 -18.55
C GLU A 141 -24.75 2.98 -17.11
#